data_AF-A0A117LUQ3-F1
#
_entry.id   AF-A0A117LUQ3-F1
#
_cell.length_a   1.000
_cell.length_b   1.000
_cell.length_c   1.000
_cell.angle_alpha   90.00
_cell.angle_beta   90.00
_cell.angle_gamma   90.00
#
_symmetry.space_group_name_H-M   'P 1'
#
loop_
_entity.id
_entity.type
_entity.pdbx_description
1 polymer ?
#
loop_
_entity_poly.entity_id
_entity_poly.type
_entity_poly.pdbx_seq_one_letter_code
_entity_poly.pdbx_strand_id
1 'polypeptide(L)'
;MFGSLFGIIIAVVIAVVIFYFLKKAIYLVYNAIIGIVILFILNFIGLFGEPGIPINIVTILISAIGGIIGVIIIIILHLLGIPL
;
A
#
# COMPACT_ATOMS: atom_id res chain seq x y z
N MET A 1 16.04 -24.43 -35.29
CA MET A 1 16.89 -23.32 -34.79
C MET A 1 16.08 -22.08 -34.39
N PHE A 2 14.97 -21.73 -35.05
CA PHE A 2 14.14 -20.55 -34.69
C PHE A 2 13.25 -20.72 -33.45
N GLY A 3 12.75 -21.93 -33.17
CA GLY A 3 11.86 -22.19 -32.02
C GLY A 3 12.52 -22.01 -30.65
N SER A 4 13.82 -22.32 -30.52
CA SER A 4 14.59 -22.09 -29.30
C SER A 4 14.83 -20.59 -29.04
N LEU A 5 15.03 -19.81 -30.09
CA LEU A 5 15.22 -18.36 -29.98
C LEU A 5 13.92 -17.66 -29.52
N PHE A 6 12.78 -18.05 -30.09
CA PHE A 6 11.46 -17.55 -29.68
C PHE A 6 11.11 -17.92 -28.23
N GLY A 7 11.41 -19.15 -27.81
CA GLY A 7 11.19 -19.59 -26.43
C GLY A 7 11.97 -18.77 -25.41
N ILE A 8 13.25 -18.47 -25.71
CA ILE A 8 14.08 -17.62 -24.84
C ILE A 8 13.53 -16.19 -24.76
N ILE A 9 13.10 -15.61 -25.89
CA ILE A 9 12.52 -14.25 -25.91
C ILE A 9 11.25 -14.20 -25.04
N ILE A 10 10.34 -15.16 -25.19
CA ILE A 10 9.10 -15.23 -24.39
C ILE A 10 9.43 -15.39 -22.90
N ALA A 11 10.38 -16.26 -22.54
CA ALA A 11 10.79 -16.46 -21.14
C ALA A 11 11.37 -15.17 -20.52
N VAL A 12 12.19 -14.43 -21.26
CA VAL A 12 12.74 -13.14 -20.81
C VAL A 12 11.63 -12.10 -20.64
N VAL A 13 10.69 -12.01 -21.57
CA VAL A 13 9.55 -11.08 -21.47
C VAL A 13 8.72 -11.39 -20.21
N ILE A 14 8.39 -12.66 -19.97
CA ILE A 14 7.66 -13.08 -18.77
C ILE A 14 8.45 -12.73 -17.51
N ALA A 15 9.75 -13.01 -17.48
CA ALA A 15 10.60 -12.69 -16.34
C ALA A 15 10.66 -11.18 -16.05
N VAL A 16 10.76 -10.35 -17.08
CA VAL A 16 10.76 -8.88 -16.95
C VAL A 16 9.42 -8.38 -16.42
N VAL A 17 8.29 -8.90 -16.94
CA VAL A 17 6.95 -8.53 -16.47
C VAL A 17 6.79 -8.91 -15.00
N ILE A 18 7.14 -10.14 -14.61
CA ILE A 18 7.09 -10.59 -13.22
C ILE A 18 7.96 -9.69 -12.33
N PHE A 19 9.20 -9.41 -12.74
CA PHE A 19 10.13 -8.58 -11.97
C PHE A 19 9.63 -7.14 -11.80
N TYR A 20 8.97 -6.59 -12.83
CA TYR A 20 8.34 -5.28 -12.77
C TYR A 20 7.19 -5.23 -11.75
N PHE A 21 6.33 -6.27 -11.72
CA PHE A 21 5.27 -6.37 -10.73
C PHE A 21 5.81 -6.60 -9.30
N LEU A 22 6.86 -7.40 -9.14
CA LEU A 22 7.52 -7.57 -7.83
C LEU A 22 8.08 -6.26 -7.29
N LYS A 23 8.73 -5.45 -8.13
CA LYS A 23 9.23 -4.13 -7.70
C LYS A 23 8.11 -3.21 -7.23
N LYS A 24 6.93 -3.27 -7.86
CA LYS A 24 5.75 -2.51 -7.41
C LYS A 24 5.18 -3.03 -6.09
N ALA A 25 5.26 -4.33 -5.83
CA ALA A 25 4.83 -4.90 -4.55
C ALA A 25 5.68 -4.38 -3.37
N ILE A 26 6.99 -4.17 -3.57
CA ILE A 26 7.86 -3.55 -2.55
C ILE A 26 7.42 -2.13 -2.22
N TYR A 27 6.96 -1.37 -3.21
CA TYR A 27 6.43 -0.01 -3.00
C TYR A 27 5.17 -0.01 -2.14
N LEU A 28 4.28 -0.99 -2.34
CA LEU A 28 3.11 -1.20 -1.49
C LEU A 28 3.49 -1.42 -0.02
N VAL A 29 4.53 -2.21 0.23
CA VAL A 29 5.03 -2.47 1.59
C VAL A 29 5.56 -1.18 2.22
N TYR A 30 6.36 -0.40 1.50
CA TYR A 30 6.89 0.87 2.00
C TYR A 30 5.78 1.87 2.34
N ASN A 31 4.79 1.99 1.46
CA ASN A 31 3.62 2.84 1.67
C ASN A 31 2.77 2.39 2.86
N ALA A 32 2.58 1.07 3.03
CA ALA A 32 1.88 0.51 4.17
C ALA A 32 2.61 0.84 5.49
N ILE A 33 3.94 0.66 5.53
CA ILE A 33 4.75 0.95 6.71
C ILE A 33 4.65 2.44 7.07
N ILE A 34 4.86 3.33 6.10
CA ILE A 34 4.74 4.79 6.33
C ILE A 34 3.33 5.13 6.83
N GLY A 35 2.30 4.58 6.18
CA GLY A 35 0.91 4.83 6.55
C GLY A 35 0.59 4.42 7.98
N ILE A 36 1.00 3.21 8.36
CA ILE A 36 0.85 2.70 9.73
C ILE A 36 1.59 3.59 10.72
N VAL A 37 2.84 3.97 10.42
CA VAL A 37 3.64 4.82 11.31
C VAL A 37 2.97 6.18 11.52
N ILE A 38 2.46 6.80 10.46
CA ILE A 38 1.75 8.09 10.57
C ILE A 38 0.46 7.93 11.40
N LEU A 39 -0.36 6.93 11.11
CA LEU A 39 -1.60 6.67 11.87
C LEU A 39 -1.30 6.40 13.35
N PHE A 40 -0.24 5.65 13.63
CA PHE A 40 0.21 5.38 14.99
C PHE A 40 0.62 6.66 15.72
N ILE A 41 1.40 7.53 15.07
CA ILE A 41 1.80 8.83 15.66
C ILE A 41 0.56 9.70 15.91
N LEU A 42 -0.39 9.77 14.97
CA LEU A 42 -1.62 10.56 15.10
C LEU A 42 -2.49 10.10 16.29
N ASN A 43 -2.57 8.78 16.50
CA ASN A 43 -3.23 8.22 17.67
C ASN A 43 -2.45 8.47 18.96
N PHE A 44 -1.12 8.35 18.93
CA PHE A 44 -0.27 8.56 20.10
C PHE A 44 -0.35 9.99 20.64
N ILE A 45 -0.43 10.99 19.75
CA ILE A 45 -0.61 12.40 20.15
C ILE A 45 -2.07 12.72 20.55
N GLY A 46 -2.99 11.76 20.41
CA GLY A 46 -4.40 11.94 20.74
C GLY A 46 -5.14 12.94 19.86
N LEU A 47 -4.70 13.16 18.61
CA LEU A 47 -5.23 14.22 17.74
C LEU A 47 -6.74 14.08 17.48
N PHE A 48 -7.24 12.85 17.46
CA PHE A 48 -8.63 12.53 17.14
C PHE A 48 -9.46 12.07 18.37
N GLY A 49 -8.90 12.16 19.59
CA GLY A 49 -9.59 11.72 20.81
C GLY A 49 -9.74 10.19 20.93
N GLU A 50 -10.61 9.74 21.83
CA GLU A 50 -11.00 8.33 21.97
C GLU A 50 -12.41 8.09 21.41
N PRO A 51 -12.61 7.05 20.58
CA PRO A 51 -11.61 6.17 19.99
C PRO A 51 -10.85 6.87 18.84
N GLY A 52 -9.53 6.70 18.81
CA GLY A 52 -8.69 7.19 17.70
C GLY A 52 -8.97 6.46 16.39
N ILE A 53 -8.15 6.74 15.36
CA ILE A 53 -8.27 6.09 14.06
C ILE A 53 -7.91 4.60 14.21
N PRO A 54 -8.81 3.66 13.88
CA PRO A 54 -8.52 2.23 14.02
C PRO A 54 -7.37 1.83 13.08
N ILE A 55 -6.40 1.08 13.60
CA ILE A 55 -5.33 0.48 12.79
C ILE A 55 -5.73 -0.97 12.51
N ASN A 56 -6.35 -1.21 11.36
CA ASN A 56 -6.82 -2.52 10.95
C ASN A 56 -6.43 -2.82 9.48
N ILE A 57 -6.88 -3.95 8.97
CA ILE A 57 -6.55 -4.38 7.60
C ILE A 57 -7.04 -3.37 6.55
N VAL A 58 -8.19 -2.72 6.76
CA VAL A 58 -8.76 -1.75 5.81
C VAL A 58 -7.90 -0.49 5.76
N THR A 59 -7.54 0.09 6.91
CA THR A 59 -6.67 1.28 6.95
C THR A 59 -5.28 0.99 6.41
N ILE A 60 -4.76 -0.21 6.68
CA ILE A 60 -3.48 -0.66 6.12
C ILE A 60 -3.58 -0.73 4.59
N LEU A 61 -4.62 -1.34 4.02
CA LEU A 61 -4.81 -1.44 2.57
C LEU A 61 -4.96 -0.07 1.91
N ILE A 62 -5.77 0.83 2.49
CA ILE A 62 -5.96 2.19 1.95
C ILE A 62 -4.62 2.94 1.93
N SER A 63 -3.83 2.85 3.00
CA SER A 63 -2.50 3.47 3.06
C SER A 63 -1.46 2.76 2.18
N ALA A 64 -1.56 1.44 1.97
CA ALA A 64 -0.63 0.70 1.13
C ALA A 64 -0.79 1.06 -0.35
N ILE A 65 -2.04 1.22 -0.79
CA ILE A 65 -2.40 1.61 -2.16
C ILE A 65 -2.16 3.10 -2.38
N GLY A 66 -2.60 3.96 -1.45
CA GLY A 66 -2.55 5.41 -1.58
C GLY A 66 -1.31 6.10 -0.99
N GLY A 67 -0.46 5.38 -0.25
CA GLY A 67 0.63 5.96 0.53
C GLY A 67 0.15 7.03 1.49
N ILE A 68 0.84 8.17 1.48
CA ILE A 68 0.49 9.36 2.27
C ILE A 68 -0.91 9.89 1.91
N ILE A 69 -1.29 9.85 0.62
CA ILE A 69 -2.64 10.26 0.19
C ILE A 69 -3.69 9.33 0.80
N GLY A 70 -3.37 8.03 0.91
CA GLY A 70 -4.22 7.06 1.61
C GLY A 70 -4.46 7.44 3.06
N VAL A 71 -3.43 7.91 3.78
CA VAL A 71 -3.58 8.39 5.16
C VAL A 71 -4.53 9.60 5.24
N ILE A 72 -4.42 10.55 4.30
CA ILE A 72 -5.32 11.70 4.24
C ILE A 72 -6.77 11.24 4.04
N ILE A 73 -7.00 10.26 3.17
CA ILE A 73 -8.33 9.68 2.95
C ILE A 73 -8.86 9.03 4.23
N ILE A 74 -8.04 8.27 4.95
CA ILE A 74 -8.42 7.63 6.22
C ILE A 74 -8.82 8.69 7.25
N ILE A 75 -8.06 9.78 7.36
CA ILE A 75 -8.39 10.90 8.25
C ILE A 75 -9.76 11.49 7.87
N ILE A 76 -10.01 11.75 6.59
CA ILE A 76 -11.28 12.29 6.13
C ILE A 76 -12.43 11.31 6.44
N LEU A 77 -12.26 10.02 6.17
CA LEU A 77 -13.27 8.99 6.46
C LEU A 77 -13.59 8.92 7.96
N HIS A 78 -12.57 8.99 8.82
CA HIS A 78 -12.73 9.02 10.27
C HIS A 78 -13.48 10.27 10.74
N LEU A 79 -13.15 11.44 10.20
CA LEU A 79 -13.85 12.70 10.49
C LEU A 79 -15.31 12.70 10.02
N LEU A 80 -15.62 11.96 8.95
CA LEU A 80 -17.00 11.76 8.47
C LEU A 80 -17.77 10.70 9.29
N GLY A 81 -17.13 10.05 10.27
CA GLY A 81 -17.74 8.98 11.07
C GLY A 81 -17.96 7.67 10.30
N ILE A 82 -17.29 7.50 9.17
CA ILE A 82 -17.38 6.26 8.38
C ILE A 82 -16.52 5.20 9.07
N PRO A 83 -17.06 3.99 9.31
CA PRO A 83 -16.29 2.92 9.93
C PRO A 83 -15.12 2.51 9.02
N LEU A 84 -13.94 2.46 9.64
CA LEU A 84 -12.67 2.10 9.03
C LEU A 84 -12.21 0.77 9.58
#